data_AF-A0A381VA88-F1
#
_entry.id   AF-A0A381VA88-F1
#
_cell.length_a   1.000
_cell.length_b   1.000
_cell.length_c   1.000
_cell.angle_alpha   90.00
_cell.angle_beta   90.00
_cell.angle_gamma   90.00
#
_symmetry.space_group_name_H-M   'P 1'
#
loop_
_entity.id
_entity.type
_entity.pdbx_description
1 polymer ?
#
loop_
_entity_poly.entity_id
_entity_poly.type
_entity_poly.pdbx_seq_one_letter_code
_entity_poly.pdbx_strand_id
1 'polypeptide(L)'
;MSDVDPKKLNFIALATMPLVAVFSSSIAIEVDLKSIATIFGINLIPMLISSGIGYLLLRKASTNAAAIVSIASPVLISFSASAWYIIRLLFPDTNAPGIEHLAMPQYILVGAVVFGILSVPVVFRLNRR
;
A
#
# COMPACT_ATOMS: atom_id res chain seq x y z
N MET A 1 8.49 22.77 5.88
CA MET A 1 8.44 21.38 6.39
C MET A 1 6.98 20.97 6.30
N SER A 2 6.61 19.97 5.50
CA SER A 2 5.19 19.70 5.24
C SER A 2 4.47 19.28 6.53
N ASP A 3 3.41 20.00 6.90
CA ASP A 3 2.52 19.80 8.08
C ASP A 3 1.74 18.47 8.10
N VAL A 4 2.21 17.46 7.37
CA VAL A 4 1.48 16.22 7.17
C VAL A 4 1.82 15.26 8.31
N ASP A 5 0.84 15.02 9.19
CA ASP A 5 0.92 14.02 10.26
C ASP A 5 1.22 12.62 9.68
N PRO A 6 2.36 12.00 10.02
CA PRO A 6 2.72 10.66 9.56
C PRO A 6 1.67 9.59 9.84
N LYS A 7 0.92 9.70 10.96
CA LYS A 7 -0.15 8.76 11.29
C LYS A 7 -1.31 8.90 10.32
N LYS A 8 -1.70 10.14 10.01
CA LYS A 8 -2.74 10.44 9.02
C LYS A 8 -2.31 9.93 7.64
N LEU A 9 -1.06 10.14 7.25
CA LEU A 9 -0.55 9.68 5.96
C LEU A 9 -0.52 8.14 5.86
N ASN A 10 -0.16 7.45 6.94
CA ASN A 10 -0.22 5.99 6.99
C ASN A 10 -1.66 5.46 6.83
N PHE A 11 -2.64 6.13 7.44
CA PHE A 11 -4.05 5.76 7.31
C PHE A 11 -4.60 6.04 5.91
N ILE A 12 -4.21 7.18 5.30
CA ILE A 12 -4.53 7.48 3.91
C ILE A 12 -3.94 6.38 3.02
N ALA A 13 -2.67 6.04 3.19
CA ALA A 13 -2.02 5.00 2.40
C ALA A 13 -2.76 3.65 2.50
N LEU A 14 -3.14 3.23 3.72
CA LEU A 14 -3.92 2.03 3.99
C LEU A 14 -5.21 1.96 3.17
N ALA A 15 -5.95 3.06 3.08
CA ALA A 15 -7.27 3.10 2.45
C ALA A 15 -7.22 3.38 0.93
N THR A 16 -6.31 4.25 0.48
CA THR A 16 -6.27 4.72 -0.91
C THR A 16 -6.11 3.58 -1.89
N MET A 17 -5.13 2.71 -1.68
CA MET A 17 -4.79 1.70 -2.66
C MET A 17 -5.87 0.63 -2.86
N PRO A 18 -6.49 0.05 -1.80
CA PRO A 18 -7.61 -0.88 -1.97
C PRO A 18 -8.81 -0.23 -2.67
N LEU A 19 -9.09 1.04 -2.39
CA LEU A 19 -10.16 1.78 -3.06
C LEU A 19 -9.86 2.01 -4.54
N VAL A 20 -8.64 2.43 -4.88
CA VAL A 20 -8.22 2.60 -6.28
C VAL A 20 -8.31 1.28 -7.04
N ALA A 21 -7.91 0.16 -6.42
CA ALA A 21 -8.04 -1.16 -7.02
C ALA A 21 -9.50 -1.50 -7.35
N VAL A 22 -10.44 -1.24 -6.43
CA VAL A 22 -11.87 -1.43 -6.67
C VAL A 22 -12.36 -0.54 -7.80
N PHE A 23 -12.16 0.78 -7.72
CA PHE A 23 -12.64 1.72 -8.74
C PHE A 23 -12.08 1.40 -10.14
N SER A 24 -10.79 1.11 -10.22
CA SER A 24 -10.14 0.72 -11.47
C SER A 24 -10.74 -0.56 -12.04
N SER A 25 -10.94 -1.58 -11.20
CA SER A 25 -11.47 -2.87 -11.66
C SER A 25 -12.93 -2.74 -12.10
N SER A 26 -13.74 -1.95 -11.39
CA SER A 26 -15.15 -1.72 -11.74
C SER A 26 -15.35 -1.02 -13.08
N ILE A 27 -14.34 -0.31 -13.58
CA ILE A 27 -14.37 0.31 -14.92
C ILE A 27 -13.87 -0.68 -15.97
N ALA A 28 -12.86 -1.50 -15.63
CA ALA A 28 -12.21 -2.41 -16.58
C ALA A 28 -13.02 -3.69 -16.84
N ILE A 29 -13.73 -4.21 -15.84
CA ILE A 29 -14.45 -5.48 -15.90
C ILE A 29 -15.82 -5.37 -15.24
N GLU A 30 -16.77 -6.20 -15.69
CA GLU A 30 -18.07 -6.31 -15.03
C GLU A 30 -17.88 -6.98 -13.66
N VAL A 31 -18.12 -6.23 -12.60
CA VAL A 31 -17.94 -6.69 -11.21
C VAL A 31 -19.28 -6.77 -10.49
N ASP A 32 -19.58 -7.94 -9.96
CA ASP A 32 -20.65 -8.10 -8.97
C ASP A 32 -20.16 -7.67 -7.57
N LEU A 33 -21.09 -7.58 -6.62
CA LEU A 33 -20.77 -7.20 -5.24
C LEU A 33 -19.72 -8.14 -4.60
N LYS A 34 -19.75 -9.42 -4.95
CA LYS A 34 -18.78 -10.42 -4.47
C LYS A 34 -17.38 -10.14 -5.01
N SER A 35 -17.25 -9.77 -6.28
CA SER A 35 -16.00 -9.40 -6.92
C SER A 35 -15.43 -8.11 -6.34
N ILE A 36 -16.28 -7.10 -6.11
CA ILE A 36 -15.87 -5.85 -5.43
C ILE A 36 -15.28 -6.17 -4.05
N ALA A 37 -15.99 -6.95 -3.24
CA ALA A 37 -15.54 -7.32 -1.90
C ALA A 37 -14.23 -8.13 -1.93
N THR A 38 -14.09 -9.01 -2.92
CA THR A 38 -12.88 -9.82 -3.10
C THR A 38 -11.69 -8.94 -3.46
N ILE A 39 -11.83 -8.06 -4.46
CA ILE A 39 -10.76 -7.15 -4.90
C ILE A 39 -10.36 -6.20 -3.76
N PHE A 40 -11.33 -5.66 -3.03
CA PHE A 40 -11.03 -4.84 -1.86
C PHE A 40 -10.26 -5.63 -0.80
N GLY A 41 -10.73 -6.83 -0.45
CA GLY A 41 -10.14 -7.67 0.59
C GLY A 41 -8.71 -8.09 0.28
N ILE A 42 -8.45 -8.61 -0.92
CA ILE A 42 -7.10 -9.08 -1.31
C ILE A 42 -6.07 -7.95 -1.34
N ASN A 43 -6.51 -6.71 -1.59
CA ASN A 43 -5.64 -5.53 -1.57
C ASN A 43 -5.53 -4.90 -0.17
N LEU A 44 -6.58 -5.00 0.64
CA LEU A 44 -6.56 -4.49 2.01
C LEU A 44 -5.63 -5.30 2.92
N ILE A 45 -5.58 -6.62 2.78
CA ILE A 45 -4.72 -7.50 3.61
C ILE A 45 -3.24 -7.06 3.60
N PRO A 46 -2.56 -6.94 2.44
CA PRO A 46 -1.16 -6.53 2.41
C PRO A 46 -0.96 -5.09 2.91
N MET A 47 -1.94 -4.20 2.69
CA MET A 47 -1.90 -2.84 3.22
C MET A 47 -2.05 -2.80 4.74
N LEU A 48 -2.90 -3.65 5.34
CA LEU A 48 -3.00 -3.79 6.79
C LEU A 48 -1.67 -4.24 7.41
N ILE A 49 -0.96 -5.16 6.75
CA ILE A 49 0.36 -5.61 7.20
C ILE A 49 1.35 -4.45 7.14
N SER A 50 1.49 -3.80 5.98
CA SER A 50 2.46 -2.71 5.80
C SER A 50 2.17 -1.52 6.71
N SER A 51 0.92 -1.05 6.73
CA SER A 51 0.50 0.07 7.58
C SER A 51 0.46 -0.28 9.06
N GLY A 52 0.20 -1.55 9.41
CA GLY A 52 0.29 -2.04 10.78
C GLY A 52 1.70 -1.99 11.32
N ILE A 53 2.68 -2.51 10.55
CA ILE A 53 4.11 -2.39 10.90
C ILE A 53 4.51 -0.92 11.02
N GLY A 54 4.15 -0.10 10.02
CA GLY A 54 4.49 1.32 10.04
C GLY A 54 3.89 2.08 11.22
N TYR A 55 2.66 1.74 11.63
CA TYR A 55 2.04 2.30 12.82
C TYR A 55 2.76 1.90 14.12
N LEU A 56 3.17 0.64 14.25
CA LEU A 56 3.94 0.17 15.39
C LEU A 56 5.31 0.87 15.47
N LEU A 57 5.98 1.05 14.33
CA LEU A 57 7.26 1.77 14.25
C LEU A 57 7.10 3.27 14.55
N LEU A 58 6.03 3.91 14.07
CA LEU A 58 5.71 5.30 14.41
C LEU A 58 5.58 5.53 15.91
N ARG A 59 5.00 4.58 16.66
CA ARG A 59 4.92 4.66 18.13
C ARG A 59 6.28 4.62 18.82
N LYS A 60 7.31 4.12 18.13
CA LYS A 60 8.69 4.02 18.62
C LYS A 60 9.60 5.11 18.06
N ALA A 61 9.19 5.83 17.02
CA ALA A 61 9.99 6.87 16.39
C ALA A 61 10.17 8.08 17.31
N SER A 62 11.41 8.45 17.60
CA SER A 62 11.75 9.65 18.39
C SER A 62 12.25 10.81 17.53
N THR A 63 12.57 10.57 16.26
CA THR A 63 13.07 11.57 15.32
C THR A 63 12.18 11.67 14.07
N ASN A 64 12.21 12.81 13.40
CA ASN A 64 11.47 13.01 12.14
C ASN A 64 11.88 12.01 11.06
N ALA A 65 13.17 11.70 10.97
CA ALA A 65 13.68 10.70 10.02
C ALA A 65 13.14 9.30 10.32
N ALA A 66 13.13 8.90 11.59
CA ALA A 66 12.55 7.62 12.01
C ALA A 66 11.04 7.57 11.71
N ALA A 67 10.31 8.67 11.91
CA ALA A 67 8.89 8.76 11.59
C ALA A 67 8.62 8.59 10.08
N ILE A 68 9.41 9.26 9.23
CA ILE A 68 9.31 9.13 7.76
C ILE A 68 9.59 7.68 7.32
N VAL A 69 10.68 7.08 7.81
CA VAL A 69 11.04 5.70 7.45
C VAL A 69 9.98 4.70 7.93
N SER A 70 9.36 4.96 9.08
CA SER A 70 8.28 4.10 9.62
C SER A 70 7.10 3.97 8.65
N ILE A 71 6.77 5.03 7.90
CA ILE A 71 5.64 5.02 6.96
C ILE A 71 6.04 4.91 5.49
N ALA A 72 7.34 4.89 5.19
CA ALA A 72 7.82 4.86 3.81
C ALA A 72 7.27 3.63 3.06
N SER A 73 7.28 2.45 3.69
CA SER A 73 6.73 1.23 3.10
C SER A 73 5.26 1.37 2.71
N PRO A 74 4.30 1.62 3.64
CA PRO A 74 2.90 1.72 3.28
C PRO A 74 2.61 2.84 2.28
N VAL A 75 3.29 3.99 2.38
CA VAL A 75 3.08 5.12 1.46
C VAL A 75 3.56 4.79 0.05
N LEU A 76 4.78 4.27 -0.11
CA LEU A 76 5.34 3.94 -1.41
C LEU A 76 4.57 2.80 -2.08
N ILE A 77 4.22 1.76 -1.33
CA ILE A 77 3.42 0.65 -1.84
C ILE A 77 2.06 1.18 -2.31
N SER A 78 1.37 1.97 -1.49
CA SER A 78 0.06 2.52 -1.84
C SER A 78 0.13 3.38 -3.11
N PHE A 79 1.14 4.25 -3.20
CA PHE A 79 1.35 5.10 -4.36
C PHE A 79 1.66 4.29 -5.62
N SER A 80 2.66 3.42 -5.58
CA SER A 80 3.09 2.63 -6.74
C SER A 80 2.02 1.66 -7.22
N ALA A 81 1.29 1.03 -6.30
CA ALA A 81 0.19 0.14 -6.64
C ALA A 81 -1.01 0.88 -7.24
N SER A 82 -1.38 2.03 -6.66
CA SER A 82 -2.45 2.86 -7.21
C SER A 82 -2.10 3.34 -8.62
N ALA A 83 -0.86 3.78 -8.84
CA ALA A 83 -0.37 4.15 -10.17
C ALA A 83 -0.42 2.97 -11.15
N TRP A 84 -0.02 1.78 -10.71
CA TRP A 84 -0.11 0.57 -11.53
C TRP A 84 -1.54 0.25 -11.96
N TYR A 85 -2.50 0.28 -11.04
CA TYR A 85 -3.92 0.05 -11.37
C TYR A 85 -4.43 1.05 -12.41
N ILE A 86 -4.12 2.35 -12.23
CA ILE A 86 -4.52 3.39 -13.19
C ILE A 86 -3.86 3.15 -14.55
N ILE A 87 -2.56 2.80 -14.59
CA ILE A 87 -1.86 2.53 -15.85
C ILE A 87 -2.51 1.35 -16.57
N ARG A 88 -2.85 0.26 -15.86
CA ARG A 88 -3.50 -0.91 -16.47
C ARG A 88 -4.93 -0.64 -16.90
N LEU A 89 -5.64 0.26 -16.22
CA LEU A 89 -6.93 0.73 -16.69
C LEU A 89 -6.82 1.47 -18.03
N LEU A 90 -5.79 2.31 -18.21
CA LEU A 90 -5.58 3.08 -19.44
C LEU A 90 -4.96 2.24 -20.56
N PHE A 91 -4.15 1.25 -20.20
CA PHE A 91 -3.40 0.38 -21.10
C PHE A 91 -3.59 -1.09 -20.68
N PRO A 92 -4.79 -1.66 -20.92
CA PRO A 92 -5.11 -3.02 -20.53
C PRO A 92 -4.29 -4.04 -21.32
N ASP A 93 -4.04 -5.20 -20.71
CA ASP A 93 -3.38 -6.31 -21.40
C ASP A 93 -4.33 -6.94 -22.43
N THR A 94 -3.93 -6.94 -23.69
CA THR A 94 -4.76 -7.48 -24.78
C THR A 94 -4.82 -9.01 -24.75
N ASN A 95 -3.85 -9.68 -24.12
CA ASN A 95 -3.77 -11.14 -24.11
C ASN A 95 -4.49 -11.78 -22.92
N ALA A 96 -4.60 -11.06 -21.79
CA ALA A 96 -5.25 -11.53 -20.58
C ALA A 96 -5.86 -10.37 -19.76
N PRO A 97 -6.99 -9.80 -20.20
CA PRO A 97 -7.61 -8.67 -19.53
C PRO A 97 -7.92 -8.99 -18.06
N GLY A 98 -7.43 -8.16 -17.14
CA GLY A 98 -7.74 -8.23 -15.72
C GLY A 98 -6.85 -9.16 -14.89
N ILE A 99 -5.90 -9.89 -15.48
CA ILE A 99 -4.95 -10.73 -14.72
C ILE A 99 -4.06 -9.89 -13.79
N GLU A 100 -3.78 -8.64 -14.17
CA GLU A 100 -3.12 -7.64 -13.34
C GLU A 100 -3.80 -7.42 -11.97
N HIS A 101 -5.12 -7.56 -11.89
CA HIS A 101 -5.86 -7.33 -10.64
C HIS A 101 -5.69 -8.49 -9.65
N LEU A 102 -5.22 -9.66 -10.10
CA LEU A 102 -4.91 -10.82 -9.28
C LEU A 102 -3.42 -10.91 -8.92
N ALA A 103 -2.52 -10.53 -9.85
CA ALA A 103 -1.08 -10.58 -9.64
C ALA A 103 -0.57 -9.46 -8.71
N MET A 104 -1.08 -8.24 -8.88
CA MET A 104 -0.60 -7.08 -8.13
C MET A 104 -0.72 -7.22 -6.60
N PRO A 105 -1.84 -7.73 -6.03
CA PRO A 105 -1.94 -7.98 -4.59
C PRO A 105 -0.81 -8.87 -4.03
N GLN A 106 -0.32 -9.84 -4.81
CA GLN A 106 0.76 -10.73 -4.39
C GLN A 106 2.10 -9.98 -4.31
N TYR A 107 2.40 -9.14 -5.30
CA TYR A 107 3.61 -8.30 -5.29
C TYR A 107 3.60 -7.30 -4.13
N ILE A 108 2.44 -6.72 -3.83
CA ILE A 108 2.24 -5.81 -2.71
C ILE A 108 2.44 -6.55 -1.39
N LEU A 109 1.94 -7.78 -1.25
CA LEU A 109 2.16 -8.60 -0.06
C LEU A 109 3.64 -8.86 0.20
N VAL A 110 4.37 -9.29 -0.83
CA VAL A 110 5.83 -9.52 -0.71
C VAL A 110 6.54 -8.22 -0.34
N GLY A 111 6.23 -7.12 -1.02
CA GLY A 111 6.79 -5.79 -0.72
C GLY A 111 6.49 -5.36 0.72
N ALA A 112 5.25 -5.49 1.17
CA ALA A 112 4.81 -5.11 2.51
C ALA A 112 5.59 -5.85 3.60
N VAL A 113 5.81 -7.15 3.43
CA VAL A 113 6.57 -7.97 4.39
C VAL A 113 8.05 -7.59 4.35
N VAL A 114 8.68 -7.55 3.18
CA VAL A 114 10.11 -7.30 3.04
C VAL A 114 10.47 -5.89 3.52
N PHE A 115 9.80 -4.86 3.01
CA PHE A 115 10.07 -3.47 3.42
C PHE A 115 9.62 -3.19 4.85
N GLY A 116 8.56 -3.85 5.32
CA GLY A 116 8.14 -3.80 6.73
C GLY A 116 9.23 -4.35 7.68
N ILE A 117 9.83 -5.49 7.36
CA ILE A 117 10.91 -6.06 8.17
C ILE A 117 12.16 -5.18 8.10
N LEU A 118 12.55 -4.72 6.91
CA LEU A 118 13.76 -3.90 6.72
C LEU A 118 13.66 -2.53 7.39
N SER A 119 12.45 -1.97 7.53
CA SER A 119 12.26 -0.67 8.20
C SER A 119 12.51 -0.74 9.71
N VAL A 120 12.35 -1.91 10.35
CA VAL A 120 12.59 -2.11 11.78
C VAL A 120 14.02 -1.69 12.19
N PRO A 121 15.11 -2.34 11.71
CA PRO A 121 16.47 -1.99 12.12
C PRO A 121 16.85 -0.55 11.75
N VAL A 122 16.31 -0.03 10.64
CA VAL A 122 16.59 1.34 10.18
C VAL A 122 15.99 2.37 11.15
N VAL A 123 14.73 2.19 11.56
CA VAL A 123 14.06 3.07 12.53
C VAL A 123 14.83 3.08 13.87
N PHE A 124 15.21 1.90 14.37
CA PHE A 124 16.00 1.82 15.61
C PHE A 124 17.37 2.50 15.50
N ARG A 125 18.03 2.39 14.34
CA ARG A 125 19.31 3.08 14.10
C ARG A 125 19.14 4.60 14.05
N LEU A 126 18.06 5.09 13.45
CA LEU A 126 17.76 6.52 13.34
C LEU A 126 17.34 7.16 14.67
N ASN A 127 16.73 6.38 15.58
CA ASN A 127 16.41 6.87 16.92
C ASN A 127 17.62 7.06 17.83
N ARG A 128 18.76 6.42 17.52
CA ARG A 128 20.01 6.53 18.28
C ARG A 128 20.88 7.73 17.86
N ARG A 129 20.49 8.43 16.81
CA ARG A 129 21.16 9.62 16.29
C ARG A 129 20.43 10.87 16.75
#